data_AF-A0A8H3DYX4-F1
#
_entry.id   AF-A0A8H3DYX4-F1
#
_cell.length_a   1.000
_cell.length_b   1.000
_cell.length_c   1.000
_cell.angle_alpha   90.00
_cell.angle_beta   90.00
_cell.angle_gamma   90.00
#
_symmetry.space_group_name_H-M   'P 1'
#
loop_
_entity.id
_entity.type
_entity.pdbx_description
1 polymer ?
#
loop_
_entity_poly.entity_id
_entity_poly.type
_entity_poly.pdbx_seq_one_letter_code
_entity_poly.pdbx_strand_id
1 'polypeptide(L)'
;MTIRSQPAQDNEIQDKVTANALDWMIVNCETPRSVDITLQSLAAADEKLPIKDLEKHHAWVMIRQRLKRMNMDKRSEQNQKAVDLYARAVQFYLDTKSKTDMLHYESIGFLPEKERQVVRIRATIRSLIDELLLHVNHEDVTQVLNRCSSIGRSLLSQAGQLVRGDNSGSDGHGPGAAIEPVGLAEDLVNRLEKYLKGEVAFDSDLYRTLSASFAFVLWCNAAQDPTAQSINIGYVRRLIRARSLGSEKTASEFEQTIAPSLALGTLWLLLSSRHSDEHLDDELLPEPLEYFWATLMTVAYSDSSALKDLDVTYLAHGMLYLLANPGEYNLSVEDCVTIESVLDQTVYSLSGKFPVKIQSVCHARYIYCLNRNIAIIDDKSAFASQVFRAVHNLRYYSPWDDYYILPSSGAYVLLLNQLCKNSNNDFYTYRILAYSPIPKISPQLVQEISLSDLITHLSAAVDSEDQDIQLFATAQLWVFFNMSMCDADRTSHTLSALETELLKHPGLDNNLERQEAVADELETKLMGIDEVSYLLEDYIYRIREVIMQRRSTPLPRSIDSKLKLIPERLRGIKSFVNFETERSVAYPDLVFDSEGRPSRVSPPPEE
;
A
#
# COMPACT_ATOMS: atom_id res chain seq x y z
N MET A 1 -26.14 28.55 -64.07
CA MET A 1 -26.01 29.11 -62.71
C MET A 1 -25.78 27.93 -61.78
N THR A 2 -24.52 27.62 -61.53
CA THR A 2 -24.10 26.40 -60.83
C THR A 2 -23.87 26.77 -59.38
N ILE A 3 -24.81 26.40 -58.50
CA ILE A 3 -24.66 26.60 -57.06
C ILE A 3 -23.60 25.59 -56.61
N ARG A 4 -22.38 26.07 -56.38
CA ARG A 4 -21.32 25.31 -55.72
C ARG A 4 -21.73 25.11 -54.27
N SER A 5 -21.89 23.86 -53.88
CA SER A 5 -22.00 23.41 -52.50
C SER A 5 -20.73 23.77 -51.73
N GLN A 6 -20.82 24.83 -50.92
CA GLN A 6 -19.83 25.26 -49.92
C GLN A 6 -20.16 24.91 -48.44
N PRO A 7 -21.06 23.95 -48.09
CA PRO A 7 -21.49 23.78 -46.69
C PRO A 7 -20.43 23.13 -45.78
N ALA A 8 -19.41 22.47 -46.33
CA ALA A 8 -18.41 21.77 -45.52
C ALA A 8 -17.41 22.73 -44.83
N GLN A 9 -17.02 23.83 -45.50
CA GLN A 9 -16.08 24.82 -44.94
C GLN A 9 -16.73 25.71 -43.88
N ASP A 10 -17.99 26.09 -44.08
CA ASP A 10 -18.71 26.95 -43.11
C ASP A 10 -18.97 26.21 -41.79
N ASN A 11 -19.21 24.90 -41.84
CA ASN A 11 -19.40 24.07 -40.65
C ASN A 11 -18.10 23.92 -39.84
N GLU A 12 -16.95 23.71 -40.47
CA GLU A 12 -15.65 23.56 -39.76
C GLU A 12 -15.25 24.85 -39.03
N ILE A 13 -15.55 26.02 -39.63
CA ILE A 13 -15.33 27.32 -38.98
C ILE A 13 -16.28 27.49 -37.79
N GLN A 14 -17.55 27.11 -37.93
CA GLN A 14 -18.54 27.18 -36.85
C GLN A 14 -18.20 26.25 -35.68
N ASP A 15 -17.75 25.03 -35.96
CA ASP A 15 -17.34 24.07 -34.94
C ASP A 15 -16.12 24.59 -34.15
N LYS A 16 -15.16 25.19 -34.84
CA LYS A 16 -14.00 25.84 -34.20
C LYS A 16 -14.37 27.07 -33.37
N VAL A 17 -15.27 27.92 -33.87
CA VAL A 17 -15.78 29.06 -33.10
C VAL A 17 -16.54 28.58 -31.87
N THR A 18 -17.35 27.52 -32.00
CA THR A 18 -18.09 26.91 -30.89
C THR A 18 -17.14 26.35 -29.84
N ALA A 19 -16.12 25.58 -30.24
CA ALA A 19 -15.12 25.07 -29.30
C ALA A 19 -14.38 26.20 -28.59
N ASN A 20 -13.93 27.24 -29.29
CA ASN A 20 -13.29 28.40 -28.68
C ASN A 20 -14.21 29.16 -27.72
N ALA A 21 -15.51 29.24 -28.03
CA ALA A 21 -16.48 29.88 -27.14
C ALA A 21 -16.71 29.05 -25.87
N LEU A 22 -16.87 27.73 -26.01
CA LEU A 22 -16.97 26.80 -24.87
C LEU A 22 -15.70 26.86 -24.02
N ASP A 23 -14.53 26.86 -24.66
CA ASP A 23 -13.22 26.98 -24.02
C ASP A 23 -13.10 28.28 -23.22
N TRP A 24 -13.42 29.41 -23.87
CA TRP A 24 -13.43 30.71 -23.22
C TRP A 24 -14.38 30.73 -22.03
N MET A 25 -15.57 30.13 -22.17
CA MET A 25 -16.54 30.04 -21.08
C MET A 25 -16.02 29.20 -19.90
N ILE A 26 -15.31 28.10 -20.15
CA ILE A 26 -14.73 27.26 -19.10
C ILE A 26 -13.64 28.02 -18.33
N VAL A 27 -12.79 28.76 -19.04
CA VAL A 27 -11.62 29.45 -18.46
C VAL A 27 -11.98 30.78 -17.79
N ASN A 28 -12.91 31.54 -18.36
CA ASN A 28 -13.13 32.95 -17.99
C ASN A 28 -14.43 33.19 -17.22
N CYS A 29 -15.35 32.22 -17.14
CA CYS A 29 -16.58 32.42 -16.36
C CYS A 29 -16.31 32.25 -14.86
N GLU A 30 -16.47 33.33 -14.09
CA GLU A 30 -16.39 33.29 -12.63
C GLU A 30 -17.58 32.59 -11.98
N THR A 31 -18.72 32.49 -12.69
CA THR A 31 -19.94 31.86 -12.17
C THR A 31 -19.87 30.34 -12.37
N PRO A 32 -19.83 29.52 -11.29
CA PRO A 32 -19.70 28.07 -11.42
C PRO A 32 -20.82 27.42 -12.22
N ARG A 33 -22.04 27.98 -12.13
CA ARG A 33 -23.21 27.52 -12.89
C ARG A 33 -23.05 27.69 -14.40
N SER A 34 -22.38 28.75 -14.84
CA SER A 34 -22.14 29.00 -16.27
C SER A 34 -21.14 27.99 -16.83
N VAL A 35 -20.10 27.67 -16.05
CA VAL A 35 -19.16 26.58 -16.37
C VAL A 35 -19.91 25.26 -16.42
N ASP A 36 -20.76 24.96 -15.44
CA ASP A 36 -21.54 23.70 -15.41
C ASP A 36 -22.46 23.53 -16.62
N ILE A 37 -23.16 24.59 -17.04
CA ILE A 37 -23.99 24.58 -18.26
C ILE A 37 -23.13 24.37 -19.51
N THR A 38 -21.96 25.01 -19.57
CA THR A 38 -21.00 24.85 -20.68
C THR A 38 -20.53 23.40 -20.80
N LEU A 39 -20.13 22.80 -19.69
CA LEU A 39 -19.70 21.41 -19.63
C LEU A 39 -20.84 20.43 -19.96
N GLN A 40 -22.07 20.70 -19.51
CA GLN A 40 -23.25 19.89 -19.84
C GLN A 40 -23.65 20.02 -21.31
N SER A 41 -23.39 21.15 -21.96
CA SER A 41 -23.71 21.37 -23.38
C SER A 41 -22.93 20.44 -24.31
N LEU A 42 -21.77 19.94 -23.87
CA LEU A 42 -20.99 18.92 -24.57
C LEU A 42 -21.75 17.59 -24.74
N ALA A 43 -22.83 17.37 -23.98
CA ALA A 43 -23.73 16.23 -24.18
C ALA A 43 -24.45 16.23 -25.54
N ALA A 44 -24.51 17.39 -26.21
CA ALA A 44 -25.13 17.58 -27.51
C ALA A 44 -24.11 17.89 -28.62
N ALA A 45 -22.81 17.81 -28.33
CA ALA A 45 -21.77 18.09 -29.30
C ALA A 45 -21.72 17.02 -30.40
N ASP A 46 -21.40 17.45 -31.62
CA ASP A 46 -21.10 16.58 -32.76
C ASP A 46 -19.61 16.25 -32.80
N GLU A 47 -19.26 15.12 -33.40
CA GLU A 47 -17.89 14.58 -33.52
C GLU A 47 -16.93 15.54 -34.24
N LYS A 48 -17.46 16.55 -34.92
CA LYS A 48 -16.70 17.60 -35.61
C LYS A 48 -16.14 18.67 -34.68
N LEU A 49 -16.60 18.72 -33.42
CA LEU A 49 -16.11 19.70 -32.44
C LEU A 49 -14.62 19.45 -32.16
N PRO A 50 -13.72 20.45 -32.32
CA PRO A 50 -12.30 20.26 -32.10
C PRO A 50 -11.97 20.11 -30.61
N ILE A 51 -11.98 18.86 -30.13
CA ILE A 51 -11.77 18.51 -28.72
C ILE A 51 -10.40 18.94 -28.18
N LYS A 52 -9.39 19.08 -29.03
CA LYS A 52 -8.04 19.52 -28.61
C LYS A 52 -8.08 20.88 -27.88
N ASP A 53 -8.96 21.77 -28.31
CA ASP A 53 -9.11 23.09 -27.69
C ASP A 53 -9.74 22.96 -26.29
N LEU A 54 -10.67 22.03 -26.10
CA LEU A 54 -11.30 21.74 -24.81
C LEU A 54 -10.41 20.94 -23.84
N GLU A 55 -9.51 20.11 -24.37
CA GLU A 55 -8.51 19.36 -23.58
C GLU A 55 -7.50 20.30 -22.93
N LYS A 56 -7.17 21.41 -23.60
CA LYS A 56 -6.22 22.42 -23.12
C LYS A 56 -6.56 22.95 -21.71
N HIS A 57 -7.84 22.97 -21.35
CA HIS A 57 -8.31 23.49 -20.07
C HIS A 57 -9.11 22.46 -19.26
N HIS A 58 -8.76 21.18 -19.39
CA HIS A 58 -9.23 20.09 -18.53
C HIS A 58 -10.77 19.92 -18.51
N ALA A 59 -11.47 20.33 -19.57
CA ALA A 59 -12.94 20.28 -19.63
C ALA A 59 -13.49 18.89 -19.28
N TRP A 60 -12.84 17.85 -19.80
CA TRP A 60 -13.14 16.45 -19.50
C TRP A 60 -13.01 16.11 -18.00
N VAL A 61 -11.91 16.52 -17.39
CA VAL A 61 -11.64 16.27 -15.97
C VAL A 61 -12.72 16.92 -15.11
N MET A 62 -13.10 18.15 -15.45
CA MET A 62 -14.17 18.89 -14.79
C MET A 62 -15.53 18.19 -14.94
N ILE A 63 -15.88 17.74 -16.15
CA ILE A 63 -17.12 16.97 -16.42
C ILE A 63 -17.20 15.75 -15.49
N ARG A 64 -16.09 14.98 -15.38
CA ARG A 64 -16.09 13.77 -14.57
C ARG A 64 -16.13 14.05 -13.06
N GLN A 65 -15.42 15.07 -12.59
CA GLN A 65 -15.51 15.53 -11.20
C GLN A 65 -16.97 15.91 -10.84
N ARG A 66 -17.64 16.63 -11.73
CA ARG A 66 -19.05 17.04 -11.54
C ARG A 66 -19.99 15.84 -11.54
N LEU A 67 -19.82 14.91 -12.49
CA LEU A 67 -20.59 13.67 -12.54
C LEU A 67 -20.47 12.86 -11.24
N LYS A 68 -19.25 12.69 -10.71
CA LYS A 68 -19.03 12.00 -9.44
C LYS A 68 -19.72 12.70 -8.28
N ARG A 69 -19.52 14.01 -8.11
CA ARG A 69 -20.15 14.79 -7.03
C ARG A 69 -21.68 14.70 -7.06
N MET A 70 -22.28 14.71 -8.25
CA MET A 70 -23.74 14.66 -8.38
C MET A 70 -24.36 13.27 -8.16
N ASN A 71 -23.62 12.20 -8.46
CA ASN A 71 -24.07 10.83 -8.13
C ASN A 71 -24.21 10.60 -6.61
N MET A 72 -23.59 11.44 -5.78
CA MET A 72 -23.65 11.36 -4.32
C MET A 72 -24.90 12.05 -3.74
N ASP A 73 -25.40 13.10 -4.39
CA ASP A 73 -26.57 13.86 -3.95
C ASP A 73 -27.86 13.33 -4.60
N LYS A 74 -28.42 12.25 -4.02
CA LYS A 74 -29.68 11.59 -4.45
C LYS A 74 -30.96 12.44 -4.32
N ARG A 75 -30.88 13.77 -4.28
CA ARG A 75 -32.02 14.65 -3.99
C ARG A 75 -32.24 15.69 -5.09
N SER A 76 -32.87 15.26 -6.18
CA SER A 76 -33.86 16.00 -7.01
C SER A 76 -33.90 15.46 -8.45
N GLU A 77 -35.04 15.60 -9.15
CA GLU A 77 -35.13 15.31 -10.59
C GLU A 77 -34.20 16.20 -11.44
N GLN A 78 -33.88 17.40 -10.96
CA GLN A 78 -32.94 18.30 -11.63
C GLN A 78 -31.50 17.77 -11.56
N ASN A 79 -31.09 17.15 -10.44
CA ASN A 79 -29.80 16.48 -10.32
C ASN A 79 -29.69 15.30 -11.28
N GLN A 80 -30.75 14.49 -11.42
CA GLN A 80 -30.74 13.36 -12.34
C GLN A 80 -30.54 13.80 -13.80
N LYS A 81 -31.24 14.87 -14.23
CA LYS A 81 -31.05 15.43 -15.57
C LYS A 81 -29.62 15.93 -15.80
N ALA A 82 -29.01 16.56 -14.79
CA ALA A 82 -27.62 17.01 -14.87
C ALA A 82 -26.65 15.81 -14.95
N VAL A 83 -26.88 14.76 -14.15
CA VAL A 83 -26.12 13.50 -14.21
C VAL A 83 -26.18 12.89 -15.62
N ASP A 84 -27.38 12.80 -16.21
CA ASP A 84 -27.56 12.25 -17.55
C ASP A 84 -26.87 13.11 -18.64
N LEU A 85 -26.79 14.43 -18.44
CA LEU A 85 -26.06 15.32 -19.34
C LEU A 85 -24.55 15.13 -19.20
N TYR A 86 -24.01 15.11 -17.98
CA TYR A 86 -22.58 14.84 -17.79
C TYR A 86 -22.18 13.45 -18.26
N ALA A 87 -23.00 12.42 -18.04
CA ALA A 87 -22.73 11.07 -18.54
C ALA A 87 -22.67 11.03 -20.08
N ARG A 88 -23.56 11.76 -20.77
CA ARG A 88 -23.53 11.91 -22.23
C ARG A 88 -22.33 12.72 -22.72
N ALA A 89 -21.99 13.81 -22.02
CA ALA A 89 -20.78 14.59 -22.31
C ALA A 89 -19.52 13.72 -22.17
N VAL A 90 -19.51 12.82 -21.17
CA VAL A 90 -18.43 11.84 -20.99
C VAL A 90 -18.35 10.90 -22.19
N GLN A 91 -19.50 10.36 -22.63
CA GLN A 91 -19.56 9.44 -23.76
C GLN A 91 -19.10 10.12 -25.06
N PHE A 92 -19.58 11.34 -25.33
CA PHE A 92 -19.16 12.15 -26.47
C PHE A 92 -17.63 12.32 -26.55
N TYR A 93 -17.00 12.62 -25.41
CA TYR A 93 -15.55 12.77 -25.33
C TYR A 93 -14.83 11.46 -25.70
N LEU A 94 -15.28 10.33 -25.15
CA LEU A 94 -14.71 9.01 -25.45
C LEU A 94 -14.87 8.65 -26.93
N ASP A 95 -16.07 8.89 -27.49
CA ASP A 95 -16.40 8.59 -28.89
C ASP A 95 -15.55 9.43 -29.84
N THR A 96 -15.35 10.71 -29.56
CA THR A 96 -14.54 11.56 -30.44
C THR A 96 -13.04 11.26 -30.30
N LYS A 97 -12.58 10.90 -29.09
CA LYS A 97 -11.19 10.47 -28.88
C LYS A 97 -10.89 9.16 -29.59
N SER A 98 -11.88 8.28 -29.69
CA SER A 98 -11.79 7.02 -30.41
C SER A 98 -11.25 7.19 -31.83
N LYS A 99 -11.89 8.09 -32.57
CA LYS A 99 -11.60 8.37 -33.97
C LYS A 99 -10.26 9.08 -34.12
N THR A 100 -9.96 10.02 -33.23
CA THR A 100 -8.69 10.76 -33.25
C THR A 100 -7.47 9.85 -33.01
N ASP A 101 -7.62 8.84 -32.16
CA ASP A 101 -6.53 7.91 -31.84
C ASP A 101 -6.46 6.72 -32.82
N MET A 102 -7.34 6.64 -33.83
CA MET A 102 -7.50 5.50 -34.74
C MET A 102 -7.68 4.17 -33.99
N LEU A 103 -8.27 4.22 -32.81
CA LEU A 103 -8.71 3.06 -32.07
C LEU A 103 -10.21 2.95 -32.34
N HIS A 104 -10.67 1.87 -33.00
CA HIS A 104 -12.10 1.63 -33.14
C HIS A 104 -12.65 1.22 -31.78
N TYR A 105 -12.98 2.21 -30.95
CA TYR A 105 -13.73 1.91 -29.75
C TYR A 105 -15.16 1.47 -30.14
N GLU A 106 -15.70 1.92 -31.29
CA GLU A 106 -17.09 1.80 -31.85
C GLU A 106 -17.87 0.46 -31.74
N SER A 107 -17.38 -0.57 -31.04
CA SER A 107 -18.22 -1.58 -30.36
C SER A 107 -18.54 -1.26 -28.88
N ILE A 108 -18.40 0.01 -28.43
CA ILE A 108 -18.49 0.60 -27.05
C ILE A 108 -19.82 0.42 -26.30
N GLY A 109 -20.59 -0.62 -26.58
CA GLY A 109 -21.50 -1.18 -25.58
C GLY A 109 -20.80 -2.15 -24.62
N PHE A 110 -19.63 -2.67 -25.02
CA PHE A 110 -19.06 -3.90 -24.45
C PHE A 110 -17.56 -3.84 -24.08
N LEU A 111 -16.91 -2.65 -24.05
CA LEU A 111 -15.55 -2.61 -23.48
C LEU A 111 -15.61 -3.01 -22.01
N PRO A 112 -14.81 -3.99 -21.55
CA PRO A 112 -14.65 -4.28 -20.14
C PRO A 112 -14.28 -2.98 -19.40
N GLU A 113 -14.87 -2.72 -18.23
CA GLU A 113 -14.67 -1.46 -17.48
C GLU A 113 -13.18 -1.11 -17.29
N LYS A 114 -12.30 -2.12 -17.24
CA LYS A 114 -10.83 -1.97 -17.19
C LYS A 114 -10.28 -1.11 -18.35
N GLU A 115 -10.70 -1.34 -19.58
CA GLU A 115 -10.19 -0.61 -20.75
C GLU A 115 -10.68 0.85 -20.73
N ARG A 116 -11.94 1.06 -20.34
CA ARG A 116 -12.50 2.42 -20.15
C ARG A 116 -11.67 3.22 -19.14
N GLN A 117 -11.22 2.58 -18.05
CA GLN A 117 -10.37 3.23 -17.05
C GLN A 117 -8.98 3.59 -17.57
N VAL A 118 -8.36 2.73 -18.39
CA VAL A 118 -7.07 3.03 -19.03
C VAL A 118 -7.20 4.27 -19.93
N VAL A 119 -8.27 4.37 -20.72
CA VAL A 119 -8.55 5.56 -21.55
C VAL A 119 -8.65 6.82 -20.69
N ARG A 120 -9.36 6.72 -19.56
CA ARG A 120 -9.55 7.83 -18.63
C ARG A 120 -8.24 8.32 -18.01
N ILE A 121 -7.39 7.41 -17.53
CA ILE A 121 -6.08 7.73 -16.98
C ILE A 121 -5.21 8.41 -18.04
N ARG A 122 -5.17 7.83 -19.24
CA ARG A 122 -4.41 8.38 -20.37
C ARG A 122 -4.87 9.78 -20.75
N ALA A 123 -6.18 10.01 -20.84
CA ALA A 123 -6.75 11.33 -21.13
C ALA A 123 -6.32 12.36 -20.08
N THR A 124 -6.34 11.96 -18.80
CA THR A 124 -5.92 12.82 -17.68
C THR A 124 -4.43 13.18 -17.80
N ILE A 125 -3.55 12.19 -17.99
CA ILE A 125 -2.10 12.42 -18.15
C ILE A 125 -1.80 13.30 -19.36
N ARG A 126 -2.49 13.07 -20.48
CA ARG A 126 -2.33 13.89 -21.68
C ARG A 126 -2.75 15.34 -21.45
N SER A 127 -3.85 15.57 -20.74
CA SER A 127 -4.32 16.92 -20.39
C SER A 127 -3.25 17.69 -19.61
N LEU A 128 -2.61 17.03 -18.63
CA LEU A 128 -1.49 17.60 -17.86
C LEU A 128 -0.28 17.91 -18.74
N ILE A 129 0.05 17.00 -19.66
CA ILE A 129 1.16 17.19 -20.60
C ILE A 129 0.89 18.37 -21.54
N ASP A 130 -0.29 18.43 -22.14
CA ASP A 130 -0.65 19.45 -23.11
C ASP A 130 -0.66 20.85 -22.46
N GLU A 131 -1.07 20.97 -21.19
CA GLU A 131 -0.95 22.21 -20.40
C GLU A 131 0.53 22.62 -20.20
N LEU A 132 1.37 21.70 -19.72
CA LEU A 132 2.79 21.99 -19.48
C LEU A 132 3.54 22.37 -20.76
N LEU A 133 3.21 21.76 -21.88
CA LEU A 133 3.84 22.05 -23.18
C LEU A 133 3.58 23.48 -23.66
N LEU A 134 2.57 24.18 -23.12
CA LEU A 134 2.35 25.62 -23.40
C LEU A 134 3.38 26.52 -22.69
N HIS A 135 4.02 26.01 -21.65
CA HIS A 135 4.85 26.80 -20.72
C HIS A 135 6.30 26.32 -20.67
N VAL A 136 6.59 25.08 -21.06
CA VAL A 136 7.92 24.49 -21.04
C VAL A 136 8.66 24.73 -22.36
N ASN A 137 9.83 25.36 -22.29
CA ASN A 137 10.71 25.63 -23.44
C ASN A 137 11.90 24.66 -23.55
N HIS A 138 11.98 23.62 -22.73
CA HIS A 138 13.07 22.65 -22.73
C HIS A 138 12.79 21.50 -23.72
N GLU A 139 13.53 21.46 -24.82
CA GLU A 139 13.36 20.47 -25.90
C GLU A 139 13.40 19.02 -25.39
N ASP A 140 14.30 18.74 -24.46
CA ASP A 140 14.51 17.43 -23.86
C ASP A 140 13.37 17.02 -22.91
N VAL A 141 12.73 17.97 -22.21
CA VAL A 141 11.51 17.71 -21.41
C VAL A 141 10.33 17.45 -22.34
N THR A 142 10.17 18.29 -23.36
CA THR A 142 9.13 18.16 -24.38
C THR A 142 9.17 16.79 -25.07
N GLN A 143 10.36 16.29 -25.40
CA GLN A 143 10.52 14.96 -26.01
C GLN A 143 10.02 13.84 -25.08
N VAL A 144 10.33 13.89 -23.78
CA VAL A 144 9.89 12.89 -22.80
C VAL A 144 8.38 12.95 -22.61
N LEU A 145 7.80 14.15 -22.47
CA LEU A 145 6.36 14.32 -22.32
C LEU A 145 5.60 13.81 -23.56
N ASN A 146 6.11 14.06 -24.77
CA ASN A 146 5.52 13.53 -26.00
C ASN A 146 5.53 11.99 -26.05
N ARG A 147 6.59 11.35 -25.55
CA ARG A 147 6.64 9.89 -25.38
C ARG A 147 5.64 9.40 -24.34
N CYS A 148 5.46 10.11 -23.22
CA CYS A 148 4.46 9.78 -22.22
C CYS A 148 3.03 9.84 -22.77
N SER A 149 2.70 10.85 -23.58
CA SER A 149 1.39 11.02 -24.22
C SER A 149 1.00 9.88 -25.17
N SER A 150 1.98 9.08 -25.62
CA SER A 150 1.78 8.01 -26.59
C SER A 150 1.77 6.60 -26.00
N ILE A 151 2.22 6.40 -24.74
CA ILE A 151 2.33 5.04 -24.15
C ILE A 151 0.98 4.33 -24.04
N GLY A 152 -0.08 5.05 -23.64
CA GLY A 152 -1.41 4.47 -23.51
C GLY A 152 -2.03 4.05 -24.85
N ARG A 153 -1.57 4.60 -26.00
CA ARG A 153 -1.99 4.09 -27.33
C ARG A 153 -1.39 2.72 -27.59
N SER A 154 -0.09 2.56 -27.30
CA SER A 154 0.64 1.31 -27.49
C SER A 154 -0.04 0.17 -26.73
N LEU A 155 -0.35 0.40 -25.45
CA LEU A 155 -1.01 -0.58 -24.59
C LEU A 155 -2.39 -1.01 -25.13
N LEU A 156 -3.25 -0.05 -25.48
CA LEU A 156 -4.58 -0.35 -26.00
C LEU A 156 -4.53 -1.04 -27.37
N SER A 157 -3.55 -0.69 -28.21
CA SER A 157 -3.36 -1.35 -29.50
C SER A 157 -2.93 -2.82 -29.36
N GLN A 158 -2.10 -3.14 -28.35
CA GLN A 158 -1.69 -4.50 -28.05
C GLN A 158 -2.83 -5.32 -27.44
N ALA A 159 -3.61 -4.74 -26.53
CA ALA A 159 -4.80 -5.38 -25.97
C ALA A 159 -5.85 -5.71 -27.06
N GLY A 160 -6.08 -4.77 -27.99
CA GLY A 160 -7.00 -4.99 -29.12
C GLY A 160 -6.54 -6.07 -30.11
N GLN A 161 -5.22 -6.25 -30.28
CA GLN A 161 -4.66 -7.33 -31.11
C GLN A 161 -4.79 -8.72 -30.46
N LEU A 162 -4.74 -8.82 -29.13
CA LEU A 162 -4.93 -10.09 -28.41
C LEU A 162 -6.40 -10.58 -28.46
N VAL A 163 -7.37 -9.66 -28.51
CA VAL A 163 -8.81 -9.99 -28.53
C VAL A 163 -9.30 -10.37 -29.95
N ARG A 164 -8.73 -9.78 -31.00
CA ARG A 164 -8.98 -10.22 -32.39
C ARG A 164 -7.98 -11.31 -32.74
N GLY A 165 -8.33 -12.56 -32.45
CA GLY A 165 -7.59 -13.76 -32.88
C GLY A 165 -7.57 -13.98 -34.40
N ASP A 166 -7.32 -12.94 -35.20
CA ASP A 166 -7.28 -13.02 -36.65
C ASP A 166 -5.85 -13.29 -37.11
N ASN A 167 -5.60 -14.56 -37.44
CA ASN A 167 -4.48 -15.04 -38.25
C ASN A 167 -4.57 -14.55 -39.72
N SER A 168 -5.06 -13.33 -39.97
CA SER A 168 -4.95 -12.74 -41.31
C SER A 168 -3.59 -12.09 -41.43
N GLY A 169 -2.66 -12.84 -42.02
CA GLY A 169 -1.36 -12.31 -42.39
C GLY A 169 -1.47 -11.13 -43.37
N SER A 170 -0.39 -10.36 -43.34
CA SER A 170 0.05 -9.35 -44.31
C SER A 170 -0.32 -7.89 -44.05
N ASP A 171 0.78 -7.13 -43.96
CA ASP A 171 1.05 -5.82 -44.55
C ASP A 171 0.56 -4.55 -43.85
N GLY A 172 1.54 -3.90 -43.21
CA GLY A 172 2.01 -2.62 -43.75
C GLY A 172 1.46 -1.35 -43.12
N HIS A 173 2.18 -0.88 -42.09
CA HIS A 173 2.43 0.53 -41.78
C HIS A 173 1.30 1.39 -41.15
N GLY A 174 1.43 1.57 -39.84
CA GLY A 174 1.42 2.91 -39.24
C GLY A 174 2.73 3.12 -38.45
N PRO A 175 3.49 4.21 -38.67
CA PRO A 175 4.76 4.45 -37.98
C PRO A 175 4.49 5.01 -36.57
N GLY A 176 3.95 4.18 -35.69
CA GLY A 176 4.11 4.38 -34.26
C GLY A 176 5.38 3.66 -33.85
N ALA A 177 6.50 4.38 -33.71
CA ALA A 177 7.70 3.78 -33.12
C ALA A 177 7.27 3.08 -31.83
N ALA A 178 7.51 1.77 -31.73
CA ALA A 178 7.19 1.00 -30.54
C ALA A 178 7.89 1.69 -29.37
N ILE A 179 7.10 2.31 -28.48
CA ILE A 179 7.65 3.00 -27.32
C ILE A 179 8.20 1.90 -26.44
N GLU A 180 9.51 1.91 -26.24
CA GLU A 180 10.17 1.06 -25.27
C GLU A 180 9.80 1.55 -23.85
N PRO A 181 8.90 0.87 -23.12
CA PRO A 181 8.35 1.37 -21.87
C PRO A 181 9.40 1.43 -20.76
N VAL A 182 10.35 0.50 -20.77
CA VAL A 182 11.50 0.44 -19.85
C VAL A 182 12.41 1.66 -20.04
N GLY A 183 12.80 1.97 -21.28
CA GLY A 183 13.62 3.15 -21.57
C GLY A 183 12.92 4.46 -21.18
N LEU A 184 11.59 4.54 -21.34
CA LEU A 184 10.83 5.71 -20.87
C LEU A 184 10.79 5.82 -19.34
N ALA A 185 10.63 4.70 -18.63
CA ALA A 185 10.67 4.68 -17.16
C ALA A 185 12.02 5.19 -16.64
N GLU A 186 13.13 4.73 -17.23
CA GLU A 186 14.48 5.20 -16.89
C GLU A 186 14.64 6.71 -17.07
N ASP A 187 14.18 7.26 -18.20
CA ASP A 187 14.23 8.71 -18.47
C ASP A 187 13.43 9.52 -17.44
N LEU A 188 12.24 9.02 -17.06
CA LEU A 188 11.40 9.64 -16.05
C LEU A 188 12.05 9.60 -14.66
N VAL A 189 12.60 8.44 -14.28
CA VAL A 189 13.33 8.28 -13.00
C VAL A 189 14.49 9.25 -12.94
N ASN A 190 15.33 9.32 -13.98
CA ASN A 190 16.49 10.21 -14.02
C ASN A 190 16.12 11.69 -13.83
N ARG A 191 14.92 12.10 -14.25
CA ARG A 191 14.43 13.47 -14.05
C ARG A 191 13.85 13.66 -12.65
N LEU A 192 12.99 12.75 -12.20
CA LEU A 192 12.39 12.78 -10.86
C LEU A 192 13.46 12.71 -9.76
N GLU A 193 14.52 11.93 -9.97
CA GLU A 193 15.64 11.79 -9.04
C GLU A 193 16.32 13.14 -8.74
N LYS A 194 16.48 13.99 -9.76
CA LYS A 194 17.08 15.34 -9.62
C LYS A 194 16.23 16.26 -8.76
N TYR A 195 14.90 16.21 -8.92
CA TYR A 195 13.97 16.94 -8.06
C TYR A 195 14.08 16.47 -6.62
N LEU A 196 14.05 15.15 -6.40
CA LEU A 196 14.09 14.55 -5.06
C LEU A 196 15.41 14.83 -4.34
N LYS A 197 16.52 14.94 -5.07
CA LYS A 197 17.84 15.31 -4.52
C LYS A 197 18.04 16.82 -4.30
N GLY A 198 17.10 17.65 -4.75
CA GLY A 198 17.24 19.11 -4.73
C GLY A 198 18.32 19.64 -5.69
N GLU A 199 18.62 18.92 -6.77
CA GLU A 199 19.62 19.32 -7.78
C GLU A 199 19.07 20.34 -8.79
N VAL A 200 17.75 20.47 -8.87
CA VAL A 200 17.03 21.41 -9.73
C VAL A 200 15.97 22.15 -8.92
N ALA A 201 15.60 23.36 -9.37
CA ALA A 201 14.49 24.10 -8.76
C ALA A 201 13.19 23.31 -8.86
N PHE A 202 12.43 23.23 -7.76
CA PHE A 202 11.22 22.42 -7.70
C PHE A 202 10.06 23.10 -8.45
N ASP A 203 9.65 22.48 -9.55
CA ASP A 203 8.47 22.85 -10.32
C ASP A 203 7.38 21.82 -10.01
N SER A 204 6.37 22.24 -9.27
CA SER A 204 5.34 21.34 -8.73
C SER A 204 4.52 20.68 -9.84
N ASP A 205 4.19 21.42 -10.90
CA ASP A 205 3.30 20.94 -11.97
C ASP A 205 4.04 19.99 -12.91
N LEU A 206 5.30 20.32 -13.24
CA LEU A 206 6.17 19.42 -13.98
C LEU A 206 6.45 18.14 -13.18
N TYR A 207 6.76 18.25 -11.88
CA TYR A 207 6.99 17.09 -11.02
C TYR A 207 5.76 16.17 -10.93
N ARG A 208 4.56 16.72 -10.74
CA ARG A 208 3.30 15.95 -10.72
C ARG A 208 3.07 15.21 -12.02
N THR A 209 3.29 15.89 -13.15
CA THR A 209 3.06 15.28 -14.47
C THR A 209 4.07 14.19 -14.79
N LEU A 210 5.34 14.38 -14.44
CA LEU A 210 6.37 13.35 -14.57
C LEU A 210 6.09 12.15 -13.67
N SER A 211 5.63 12.39 -12.44
CA SER A 211 5.29 11.35 -11.46
C SER A 211 4.05 10.54 -11.89
N ALA A 212 3.01 11.23 -12.37
CA ALA A 212 1.82 10.64 -12.97
C ALA A 212 2.17 9.75 -14.17
N SER A 213 3.01 10.27 -15.07
CA SER A 213 3.50 9.54 -16.23
C SER A 213 4.31 8.32 -15.82
N PHE A 214 5.21 8.47 -14.84
CA PHE A 214 6.03 7.38 -14.29
C PHE A 214 5.17 6.26 -13.72
N ALA A 215 4.22 6.59 -12.86
CA ALA A 215 3.33 5.60 -12.26
C ALA A 215 2.51 4.84 -13.32
N PHE A 216 2.04 5.53 -14.37
CA PHE A 216 1.32 4.90 -15.47
C PHE A 216 2.22 4.03 -16.35
N VAL A 217 3.47 4.44 -16.59
CA VAL A 217 4.48 3.61 -17.28
C VAL A 217 4.76 2.33 -16.49
N LEU A 218 4.99 2.41 -15.17
CA LEU A 218 5.21 1.21 -14.35
C LEU A 218 4.00 0.29 -14.37
N TRP A 219 2.79 0.86 -14.35
CA TRP A 219 1.55 0.12 -14.50
C TRP A 219 1.48 -0.62 -15.84
N CYS A 220 1.85 0.04 -16.95
CA CYS A 220 1.91 -0.58 -18.27
C CYS A 220 2.97 -1.69 -18.34
N ASN A 221 4.16 -1.46 -17.78
CA ASN A 221 5.23 -2.46 -17.71
C ASN A 221 4.75 -3.73 -16.99
N ALA A 222 4.11 -3.54 -15.83
CA ALA A 222 3.58 -4.64 -15.02
C ALA A 222 2.48 -5.43 -15.73
N ALA A 223 1.66 -4.77 -16.55
CA ALA A 223 0.61 -5.42 -17.33
C ALA A 223 1.14 -6.18 -18.56
N GLN A 224 2.24 -5.70 -19.17
CA GLN A 224 2.83 -6.31 -20.36
C GLN A 224 3.75 -7.49 -20.04
N ASP A 225 4.57 -7.36 -18.99
CA ASP A 225 5.54 -8.36 -18.59
C ASP A 225 5.64 -8.43 -17.06
N PRO A 226 5.00 -9.44 -16.43
CA PRO A 226 5.11 -9.65 -14.99
C PRO A 226 6.56 -9.83 -14.50
N THR A 227 7.47 -10.31 -15.36
CA THR A 227 8.88 -10.49 -15.01
C THR A 227 9.65 -9.16 -14.90
N ALA A 228 9.10 -8.07 -15.46
CA ALA A 228 9.62 -6.71 -15.32
C ALA A 228 9.42 -6.11 -13.91
N GLN A 229 8.76 -6.82 -12.98
CA GLN A 229 8.54 -6.39 -11.61
C GLN A 229 9.85 -5.98 -10.90
N SER A 230 10.92 -6.77 -11.08
CA SER A 230 12.23 -6.47 -10.46
C SER A 230 12.82 -5.14 -10.93
N ILE A 231 12.68 -4.83 -12.23
CA ILE A 231 13.16 -3.60 -12.86
C ILE A 231 12.35 -2.39 -12.34
N ASN A 232 11.02 -2.51 -12.35
CA ASN A 232 10.13 -1.45 -11.85
C ASN A 232 10.37 -1.14 -10.36
N ILE A 233 10.64 -2.16 -9.54
CA ILE A 233 11.01 -1.98 -8.14
C ILE A 233 12.36 -1.28 -8.02
N GLY A 234 13.32 -1.61 -8.90
CA GLY A 234 14.58 -0.89 -9.02
C GLY A 234 14.38 0.62 -9.21
N TYR A 235 13.45 1.02 -10.09
CA TYR A 235 13.08 2.41 -10.30
C TYR A 235 12.48 3.08 -9.06
N VAL A 236 11.49 2.44 -8.44
CA VAL A 236 10.86 2.93 -7.20
C VAL A 236 11.91 3.11 -6.10
N ARG A 237 12.79 2.12 -5.90
CA ARG A 237 13.85 2.17 -4.89
C ARG A 237 14.84 3.31 -5.15
N ARG A 238 15.20 3.57 -6.40
CA ARG A 238 16.04 4.72 -6.77
C ARG A 238 15.40 6.04 -6.34
N LEU A 239 14.10 6.22 -6.58
CA LEU A 239 13.38 7.42 -6.16
C LEU A 239 13.26 7.54 -4.63
N ILE A 240 13.01 6.43 -3.93
CA ILE A 240 13.00 6.40 -2.45
C ILE A 240 14.35 6.86 -1.91
N ARG A 241 15.47 6.31 -2.41
CA ARG A 241 16.82 6.72 -1.98
C ARG A 241 17.12 8.17 -2.30
N ALA A 242 16.71 8.63 -3.48
CA ALA A 242 16.88 10.02 -3.87
C ALA A 242 16.15 10.98 -2.92
N ARG A 243 14.93 10.62 -2.51
CA ARG A 243 14.19 11.36 -1.48
C ARG A 243 14.92 11.34 -0.14
N SER A 244 15.40 10.18 0.32
CA SER A 244 16.14 10.10 1.59
C SER A 244 17.32 11.08 1.60
N LEU A 245 18.15 11.03 0.55
CA LEU A 245 19.35 11.85 0.39
C LEU A 245 19.07 13.35 0.19
N GLY A 246 17.90 13.71 -0.35
CA GLY A 246 17.52 15.10 -0.63
C GLY A 246 16.51 15.70 0.34
N SER A 247 16.06 14.95 1.35
CA SER A 247 15.05 15.39 2.32
C SER A 247 15.45 16.68 3.07
N GLU A 248 16.73 16.86 3.38
CA GLU A 248 17.23 18.09 4.02
C GLU A 248 17.23 19.32 3.10
N LYS A 249 17.28 19.10 1.78
CA LYS A 249 17.36 20.16 0.76
C LYS A 249 16.00 20.54 0.21
N THR A 250 15.02 19.66 0.37
CA THR A 250 13.68 19.84 -0.16
C THR A 250 12.85 20.61 0.87
N ALA A 251 12.23 21.72 0.44
CA ALA A 251 11.39 22.49 1.34
C ALA A 251 10.20 21.64 1.81
N SER A 252 9.85 21.74 3.09
CA SER A 252 8.76 20.96 3.71
C SER A 252 7.40 21.17 3.05
N GLU A 253 7.21 22.30 2.36
CA GLU A 253 6.01 22.59 1.57
C GLU A 253 5.82 21.64 0.38
N PHE A 254 6.91 21.09 -0.17
CA PHE A 254 6.84 20.16 -1.32
C PHE A 254 6.52 18.72 -0.90
N GLU A 255 6.66 18.37 0.38
CA GLU A 255 6.39 17.02 0.88
C GLU A 255 4.96 16.56 0.61
N GLN A 256 4.00 17.50 0.65
CA GLN A 256 2.60 17.23 0.33
C GLN A 256 2.39 16.82 -1.14
N THR A 257 3.33 17.15 -2.03
CA THR A 257 3.31 16.73 -3.43
C THR A 257 4.17 15.47 -3.65
N ILE A 258 5.33 15.39 -2.99
CA ILE A 258 6.29 14.30 -3.20
C ILE A 258 5.76 12.98 -2.66
N ALA A 259 5.28 12.94 -1.41
CA ALA A 259 4.90 11.67 -0.78
C ALA A 259 3.75 10.98 -1.53
N PRO A 260 2.63 11.66 -1.86
CA PRO A 260 1.56 11.05 -2.66
C PRO A 260 2.01 10.61 -4.06
N SER A 261 2.91 11.35 -4.71
CA SER A 261 3.48 10.97 -6.02
C SER A 261 4.29 9.67 -5.95
N LEU A 262 5.10 9.49 -4.89
CA LEU A 262 5.84 8.26 -4.67
C LEU A 262 4.91 7.08 -4.36
N ALA A 263 3.87 7.30 -3.54
CA ALA A 263 2.84 6.30 -3.27
C ALA A 263 2.07 5.89 -4.54
N LEU A 264 1.72 6.85 -5.39
CA LEU A 264 1.12 6.59 -6.71
C LEU A 264 2.03 5.69 -7.56
N GLY A 265 3.35 5.92 -7.53
CA GLY A 265 4.36 5.10 -8.20
C GLY A 265 4.48 3.65 -7.70
N THR A 266 3.85 3.28 -6.58
CA THR A 266 3.86 1.89 -6.06
C THR A 266 2.52 1.18 -6.20
N LEU A 267 1.45 1.86 -6.61
CA LEU A 267 0.12 1.27 -6.75
C LEU A 267 0.07 0.08 -7.72
N TRP A 268 0.94 0.04 -8.72
CA TRP A 268 1.03 -1.08 -9.66
C TRP A 268 1.38 -2.42 -8.98
N LEU A 269 2.04 -2.40 -7.80
CA LEU A 269 2.35 -3.61 -7.03
C LEU A 269 1.07 -4.34 -6.58
N LEU A 270 -0.05 -3.63 -6.44
CA LEU A 270 -1.34 -4.25 -6.17
C LEU A 270 -1.77 -5.19 -7.31
N LEU A 271 -1.35 -4.93 -8.55
CA LEU A 271 -1.62 -5.78 -9.70
C LEU A 271 -0.60 -6.91 -9.84
N SER A 272 0.70 -6.61 -9.76
CA SER A 272 1.74 -7.62 -9.96
C SER A 272 1.72 -8.69 -8.87
N SER A 273 1.41 -8.30 -7.63
CA SER A 273 1.29 -9.24 -6.52
C SER A 273 0.14 -10.26 -6.74
N ARG A 274 -0.83 -9.99 -7.61
CA ARG A 274 -1.88 -10.96 -7.96
C ARG A 274 -1.43 -11.98 -9.01
N HIS A 275 -0.52 -11.60 -9.91
CA HIS A 275 -0.09 -12.45 -11.02
C HIS A 275 0.88 -13.56 -10.59
N SER A 276 1.56 -13.40 -9.45
CA SER A 276 2.38 -14.45 -8.85
C SER A 276 1.57 -15.54 -8.13
N ASP A 277 0.27 -15.30 -7.89
CA ASP A 277 -0.63 -16.23 -7.19
C ASP A 277 -1.70 -16.74 -8.16
N GLU A 278 -1.47 -17.88 -8.80
CA GLU A 278 -2.37 -18.52 -9.80
C GLU A 278 -3.79 -18.89 -9.28
N HIS A 279 -4.15 -18.54 -8.05
CA HIS A 279 -5.35 -19.03 -7.35
C HIS A 279 -6.24 -17.95 -6.70
N LEU A 280 -6.03 -16.67 -6.99
CA LEU A 280 -6.96 -15.63 -6.55
C LEU A 280 -7.99 -15.36 -7.64
N ASP A 281 -9.26 -15.69 -7.35
CA ASP A 281 -10.41 -15.46 -8.23
C ASP A 281 -10.33 -14.09 -8.93
N ASP A 282 -10.39 -14.13 -10.26
CA ASP A 282 -10.30 -13.02 -11.21
C ASP A 282 -11.44 -11.98 -11.04
N GLU A 283 -12.44 -12.28 -10.20
CA GLU A 283 -13.67 -11.50 -10.02
C GLU A 283 -13.53 -10.28 -9.11
N LEU A 284 -12.45 -10.13 -8.35
CA LEU A 284 -12.32 -9.01 -7.41
C LEU A 284 -11.54 -7.82 -7.99
N LEU A 285 -12.33 -6.85 -8.47
CA LEU A 285 -12.10 -5.39 -8.44
C LEU A 285 -11.67 -4.72 -9.76
N PRO A 286 -12.60 -4.07 -10.50
CA PRO A 286 -12.30 -2.93 -11.37
C PRO A 286 -11.71 -1.71 -10.61
N GLU A 287 -11.60 -1.78 -9.29
CA GLU A 287 -11.21 -0.65 -8.42
C GLU A 287 -9.74 -0.18 -8.50
N PRO A 288 -8.68 -1.01 -8.70
CA PRO A 288 -7.29 -0.52 -8.65
C PRO A 288 -6.99 0.61 -9.64
N LEU A 289 -7.60 0.54 -10.83
CA LEU A 289 -7.51 1.57 -11.85
C LEU A 289 -8.29 2.83 -11.48
N GLU A 290 -9.44 2.68 -10.82
CA GLU A 290 -10.21 3.81 -10.29
C GLU A 290 -9.46 4.50 -9.14
N TYR A 291 -8.82 3.74 -8.24
CA TYR A 291 -7.92 4.27 -7.20
C TYR A 291 -6.72 4.98 -7.82
N PHE A 292 -6.06 4.36 -8.80
CA PHE A 292 -4.96 5.00 -9.52
C PHE A 292 -5.41 6.33 -10.12
N TRP A 293 -6.55 6.35 -10.82
CA TRP A 293 -7.09 7.57 -11.39
C TRP A 293 -7.45 8.62 -10.33
N ALA A 294 -8.11 8.25 -9.24
CA ALA A 294 -8.49 9.18 -8.19
C ALA A 294 -7.27 9.75 -7.43
N THR A 295 -6.25 8.94 -7.25
CA THR A 295 -4.96 9.36 -6.69
C THR A 295 -4.27 10.32 -7.64
N LEU A 296 -4.21 9.99 -8.93
CA LEU A 296 -3.71 10.87 -9.97
C LEU A 296 -4.44 12.21 -9.97
N MET A 297 -5.78 12.19 -9.85
CA MET A 297 -6.59 13.40 -9.75
C MET A 297 -6.22 14.26 -8.55
N THR A 298 -5.96 13.62 -7.41
CA THR A 298 -5.59 14.34 -6.19
C THR A 298 -4.16 14.88 -6.27
N VAL A 299 -3.22 14.09 -6.77
CA VAL A 299 -1.82 14.49 -6.94
C VAL A 299 -1.68 15.61 -7.96
N ALA A 300 -2.35 15.50 -9.10
CA ALA A 300 -2.20 16.42 -10.21
C ALA A 300 -3.00 17.72 -10.03
N TYR A 301 -4.22 17.65 -9.51
CA TYR A 301 -5.13 18.81 -9.42
C TYR A 301 -5.40 19.27 -7.99
N SER A 302 -4.77 18.66 -6.98
CA SER A 302 -5.08 18.89 -5.56
C SER A 302 -6.57 18.66 -5.23
N ASP A 303 -7.29 17.87 -6.03
CA ASP A 303 -8.71 17.60 -5.86
C ASP A 303 -8.94 16.29 -5.10
N SER A 304 -9.00 16.39 -3.77
CA SER A 304 -9.33 15.25 -2.90
C SER A 304 -10.77 14.75 -3.05
N SER A 305 -11.64 15.45 -3.81
CA SER A 305 -13.02 15.00 -4.01
C SER A 305 -13.11 13.66 -4.76
N ALA A 306 -12.11 13.33 -5.58
CA ALA A 306 -12.03 12.03 -6.24
C ALA A 306 -11.78 10.86 -5.27
N LEU A 307 -11.17 11.13 -4.11
CA LEU A 307 -10.85 10.14 -3.07
C LEU A 307 -11.92 10.03 -1.98
N LYS A 308 -12.90 10.95 -1.89
CA LYS A 308 -13.90 10.98 -0.79
C LYS A 308 -14.71 9.69 -0.65
N ASP A 309 -14.92 8.98 -1.76
CA ASP A 309 -15.74 7.77 -1.83
C ASP A 309 -14.90 6.50 -1.96
N LEU A 310 -13.58 6.66 -1.95
CA LEU A 310 -12.62 5.60 -2.15
C LEU A 310 -11.91 5.31 -0.84
N ASP A 311 -11.71 4.03 -0.59
CA ASP A 311 -10.92 3.62 0.56
C ASP A 311 -9.45 4.01 0.35
N VAL A 312 -9.01 5.05 1.05
CA VAL A 312 -7.63 5.58 0.97
C VAL A 312 -6.59 4.56 1.43
N THR A 313 -6.99 3.44 2.04
CA THR A 313 -6.12 2.29 2.34
C THR A 313 -5.40 1.75 1.11
N TYR A 314 -6.00 1.90 -0.07
CA TYR A 314 -5.41 1.37 -1.29
C TYR A 314 -4.07 2.03 -1.64
N LEU A 315 -3.86 3.27 -1.17
CA LEU A 315 -2.61 4.00 -1.31
C LEU A 315 -1.48 3.41 -0.45
N ALA A 316 -1.86 2.78 0.67
CA ALA A 316 -0.91 2.11 1.54
C ALA A 316 -0.42 0.79 0.95
N HIS A 317 -1.19 0.13 0.08
CA HIS A 317 -0.89 -1.23 -0.37
C HIS A 317 0.48 -1.38 -1.05
N GLY A 318 0.84 -0.48 -1.96
CA GLY A 318 2.12 -0.56 -2.67
C GLY A 318 3.31 -0.44 -1.72
N MET A 319 3.25 0.52 -0.79
CA MET A 319 4.30 0.75 0.20
C MET A 319 4.36 -0.35 1.26
N LEU A 320 3.21 -0.80 1.77
CA LEU A 320 3.14 -1.93 2.71
C LEU A 320 3.64 -3.22 2.07
N TYR A 321 3.36 -3.45 0.79
CA TYR A 321 3.89 -4.61 0.07
C TYR A 321 5.42 -4.57 -0.04
N LEU A 322 6.03 -3.40 -0.29
CA LEU A 322 7.49 -3.24 -0.26
C LEU A 322 8.05 -3.52 1.13
N LEU A 323 7.44 -2.94 2.18
CA LEU A 323 7.86 -3.17 3.57
C LEU A 323 7.72 -4.65 3.97
N ALA A 324 6.71 -5.35 3.45
CA ALA A 324 6.49 -6.77 3.73
C ALA A 324 7.47 -7.70 3.01
N ASN A 325 8.24 -7.19 2.04
CA ASN A 325 9.19 -7.97 1.22
C ASN A 325 10.57 -7.30 1.16
N PRO A 326 11.22 -7.02 2.30
CA PRO A 326 12.48 -6.27 2.30
C PRO A 326 13.64 -7.08 1.73
N GLY A 327 13.66 -8.40 1.97
CA GLY A 327 14.69 -9.30 1.44
C GLY A 327 14.58 -9.48 -0.07
N GLU A 328 13.37 -9.75 -0.57
CA GLU A 328 13.10 -9.92 -2.01
C GLU A 328 13.57 -8.72 -2.85
N TYR A 329 13.45 -7.50 -2.29
CA TYR A 329 13.79 -6.27 -3.00
C TYR A 329 15.09 -5.60 -2.53
N ASN A 330 15.85 -6.29 -1.68
CA ASN A 330 17.10 -5.82 -1.09
C ASN A 330 16.98 -4.37 -0.57
N LEU A 331 15.96 -4.16 0.28
CA LEU A 331 15.71 -2.88 0.92
C LEU A 331 16.65 -2.70 2.12
N SER A 332 17.35 -1.58 2.16
CA SER A 332 18.12 -1.20 3.34
C SER A 332 17.20 -0.74 4.48
N VAL A 333 17.73 -0.61 5.69
CA VAL A 333 17.00 0.00 6.81
C VAL A 333 16.55 1.43 6.48
N GLU A 334 17.40 2.20 5.80
CA GLU A 334 17.11 3.56 5.36
C GLU A 334 16.00 3.60 4.29
N ASP A 335 16.00 2.63 3.36
CA ASP A 335 14.91 2.48 2.39
C ASP A 335 13.57 2.27 3.12
N CYS A 336 13.54 1.37 4.13
CA CYS A 336 12.34 1.12 4.93
C CYS A 336 11.87 2.34 5.74
N VAL A 337 12.79 3.08 6.36
CA VAL A 337 12.49 4.35 7.08
C VAL A 337 11.86 5.36 6.13
N THR A 338 12.41 5.47 4.93
CA THR A 338 11.90 6.43 3.94
C THR A 338 10.53 6.01 3.42
N ILE A 339 10.30 4.71 3.19
CA ILE A 339 8.98 4.18 2.81
C ILE A 339 7.94 4.45 3.89
N GLU A 340 8.26 4.19 5.16
CA GLU A 340 7.41 4.50 6.32
C GLU A 340 7.05 5.99 6.35
N SER A 341 8.04 6.87 6.21
CA SER A 341 7.83 8.32 6.16
C SER A 341 6.93 8.76 4.99
N VAL A 342 7.15 8.22 3.78
CA VAL A 342 6.29 8.49 2.62
C VAL A 342 4.87 8.02 2.87
N LEU A 343 4.71 6.82 3.42
CA LEU A 343 3.42 6.21 3.70
C LEU A 343 2.61 7.05 4.70
N ASP A 344 3.21 7.38 5.85
CA ASP A 344 2.56 8.17 6.89
C ASP A 344 2.16 9.56 6.40
N GLN A 345 3.05 10.24 5.65
CA GLN A 345 2.74 11.54 5.07
C GLN A 345 1.63 11.46 4.00
N THR A 346 1.65 10.44 3.15
CA THR A 346 0.62 10.23 2.13
C THR A 346 -0.74 10.01 2.76
N VAL A 347 -0.80 9.09 3.72
CA VAL A 347 -2.06 8.76 4.41
C VAL A 347 -2.57 9.98 5.16
N TYR A 348 -1.72 10.64 5.96
CA TYR A 348 -2.10 11.81 6.74
C TYR A 348 -2.58 12.98 5.85
N SER A 349 -1.87 13.28 4.77
CA SER A 349 -2.21 14.40 3.86
C SER A 349 -3.52 14.18 3.11
N LEU A 350 -3.82 12.93 2.72
CA LEU A 350 -4.98 12.63 1.86
C LEU A 350 -6.25 12.29 2.64
N SER A 351 -6.13 11.61 3.77
CA SER A 351 -7.30 11.20 4.56
C SER A 351 -7.65 12.22 5.67
N GLY A 352 -6.69 13.05 6.08
CA GLY A 352 -6.78 13.86 7.30
C GLY A 352 -6.96 13.03 8.58
N LYS A 353 -6.81 11.70 8.49
CA LYS A 353 -7.07 10.72 9.55
C LYS A 353 -5.96 9.67 9.58
N PHE A 354 -5.36 9.49 10.74
CA PHE A 354 -4.43 8.42 11.02
C PHE A 354 -4.89 7.69 12.28
N PRO A 355 -4.89 6.34 12.32
CA PRO A 355 -4.53 5.37 11.26
C PRO A 355 -5.70 5.05 10.29
N VAL A 356 -5.39 4.35 9.19
CA VAL A 356 -6.39 3.82 8.23
C VAL A 356 -6.28 2.29 8.18
N LYS A 357 -7.40 1.59 8.39
CA LYS A 357 -7.43 0.12 8.48
C LYS A 357 -7.52 -0.54 7.12
N ILE A 358 -6.59 -1.42 6.76
CA ILE A 358 -6.66 -2.16 5.50
C ILE A 358 -7.56 -3.39 5.61
N GLN A 359 -7.98 -3.95 4.47
CA GLN A 359 -8.76 -5.19 4.44
C GLN A 359 -8.00 -6.36 5.10
N SER A 360 -8.73 -7.19 5.83
CA SER A 360 -8.20 -8.36 6.54
C SER A 360 -7.37 -9.29 5.65
N VAL A 361 -7.84 -9.55 4.42
CA VAL A 361 -7.13 -10.35 3.41
C VAL A 361 -5.75 -9.77 3.05
N CYS A 362 -5.67 -8.45 2.86
CA CYS A 362 -4.42 -7.77 2.53
C CYS A 362 -3.46 -7.79 3.72
N HIS A 363 -3.98 -7.54 4.93
CA HIS A 363 -3.19 -7.59 6.15
C HIS A 363 -2.61 -8.99 6.40
N ALA A 364 -3.43 -10.04 6.33
CA ALA A 364 -2.98 -11.43 6.45
C ALA A 364 -1.92 -11.78 5.40
N ARG A 365 -2.11 -11.31 4.17
CA ARG A 365 -1.16 -11.51 3.07
C ARG A 365 0.20 -10.84 3.34
N TYR A 366 0.23 -9.62 3.85
CA TYR A 366 1.50 -8.96 4.17
C TYR A 366 2.24 -9.65 5.33
N ILE A 367 1.51 -10.16 6.32
CA ILE A 367 2.09 -10.99 7.37
C ILE A 367 2.66 -12.29 6.77
N TYR A 368 1.95 -12.92 5.84
CA TYR A 368 2.46 -14.09 5.11
C TYR A 368 3.74 -13.77 4.32
N CYS A 369 3.76 -12.67 3.55
CA CYS A 369 4.94 -12.21 2.83
C CYS A 369 6.15 -12.03 3.76
N LEU A 370 5.95 -11.39 4.92
CA LEU A 370 7.01 -11.23 5.91
C LEU A 370 7.55 -12.57 6.40
N ASN A 371 6.66 -13.51 6.72
CA ASN A 371 7.06 -14.84 7.18
C ASN A 371 7.85 -15.60 6.12
N ARG A 372 7.41 -15.54 4.86
CA ARG A 372 8.11 -16.13 3.73
C ARG A 372 9.52 -15.56 3.60
N ASN A 373 9.66 -14.23 3.68
CA ASN A 373 10.95 -13.56 3.61
C ASN A 373 11.87 -13.99 4.78
N ILE A 374 11.35 -14.04 6.01
CA ILE A 374 12.13 -14.49 7.18
C ILE A 374 12.63 -15.93 7.02
N ALA A 375 11.85 -16.80 6.38
CA ALA A 375 12.22 -18.19 6.17
C ALA A 375 13.33 -18.39 5.13
N ILE A 376 13.43 -17.51 4.13
CA ILE A 376 14.36 -17.65 2.99
C ILE A 376 15.67 -16.88 3.24
N ILE A 377 15.68 -15.87 4.10
CA ILE A 377 16.88 -15.06 4.38
C ILE A 377 17.86 -15.86 5.26
N ASP A 378 19.06 -16.11 4.73
CA ASP A 378 20.14 -16.81 5.45
C ASP A 378 20.60 -16.02 6.68
N ASP A 379 20.87 -14.72 6.54
CA ASP A 379 21.23 -13.82 7.64
C ASP A 379 20.00 -13.09 8.19
N LYS A 380 19.20 -13.82 8.98
CA LYS A 380 18.02 -13.25 9.66
C LYS A 380 18.38 -12.03 10.53
N SER A 381 19.62 -11.95 11.01
CA SER A 381 20.04 -10.87 11.91
C SER A 381 20.25 -9.55 11.17
N ALA A 382 20.80 -9.59 9.95
CA ALA A 382 21.01 -8.42 9.10
C ALA A 382 19.71 -7.76 8.61
N PHE A 383 18.60 -8.52 8.55
CA PHE A 383 17.30 -8.05 8.07
C PHE A 383 16.27 -7.77 9.17
N ALA A 384 16.63 -8.01 10.43
CA ALA A 384 15.71 -7.90 11.54
C ALA A 384 15.08 -6.50 11.68
N SER A 385 15.88 -5.44 11.53
CA SER A 385 15.38 -4.06 11.64
C SER A 385 14.32 -3.73 10.59
N GLN A 386 14.50 -4.20 9.35
CA GLN A 386 13.52 -4.03 8.28
C GLN A 386 12.23 -4.79 8.59
N VAL A 387 12.35 -6.05 9.04
CA VAL A 387 11.19 -6.88 9.42
C VAL A 387 10.40 -6.22 10.55
N PHE A 388 11.06 -5.73 11.60
CA PHE A 388 10.35 -5.10 12.73
C PHE A 388 9.67 -3.80 12.34
N ARG A 389 10.30 -2.98 11.49
CA ARG A 389 9.64 -1.80 10.93
C ARG A 389 8.39 -2.17 10.16
N ALA A 390 8.45 -3.22 9.35
CA ALA A 390 7.28 -3.70 8.61
C ALA A 390 6.16 -4.18 9.54
N VAL A 391 6.48 -5.01 10.54
CA VAL A 391 5.50 -5.50 11.53
C VAL A 391 4.90 -4.34 12.34
N HIS A 392 5.75 -3.38 12.76
CA HIS A 392 5.32 -2.18 13.46
C HIS A 392 4.37 -1.31 12.61
N ASN A 393 4.66 -1.15 11.33
CA ASN A 393 3.81 -0.40 10.41
C ASN A 393 2.48 -1.13 10.19
N LEU A 394 2.51 -2.44 9.90
CA LEU A 394 1.30 -3.24 9.72
C LEU A 394 0.34 -3.15 10.91
N ARG A 395 0.88 -2.99 12.13
CA ARG A 395 0.09 -2.73 13.33
C ARG A 395 -0.85 -1.51 13.20
N TYR A 396 -0.37 -0.39 12.63
CA TYR A 396 -1.21 0.80 12.42
C TYR A 396 -2.26 0.57 11.33
N TYR A 397 -1.93 -0.24 10.34
CA TYR A 397 -2.80 -0.57 9.22
C TYR A 397 -3.69 -1.79 9.48
N SER A 398 -3.68 -2.28 10.71
CA SER A 398 -4.42 -3.45 11.16
C SER A 398 -5.92 -3.32 10.88
N PRO A 399 -6.62 -4.42 10.52
CA PRO A 399 -8.07 -4.40 10.32
C PRO A 399 -8.84 -4.16 11.63
N TRP A 400 -8.17 -4.20 12.78
CA TRP A 400 -8.78 -4.03 14.10
C TRP A 400 -8.52 -2.63 14.68
N ASP A 401 -9.49 -2.08 15.43
CA ASP A 401 -9.39 -0.75 16.07
C ASP A 401 -8.28 -0.63 17.14
N ASP A 402 -7.81 -1.77 17.60
CA ASP A 402 -7.04 -1.90 18.82
C ASP A 402 -5.55 -2.17 18.53
N TYR A 403 -5.12 -1.95 17.29
CA TYR A 403 -3.74 -2.13 16.84
C TYR A 403 -3.21 -3.56 17.03
N TYR A 404 -4.09 -4.56 17.09
CA TYR A 404 -3.63 -5.94 17.23
C TYR A 404 -2.78 -6.39 16.06
N ILE A 405 -1.70 -7.11 16.37
CA ILE A 405 -0.82 -7.72 15.39
C ILE A 405 -0.56 -9.16 15.81
N LEU A 406 -0.70 -10.08 14.86
CA LEU A 406 -0.47 -11.51 15.08
C LEU A 406 0.80 -11.92 14.33
N PRO A 407 1.99 -11.90 14.98
CA PRO A 407 3.21 -12.38 14.35
C PRO A 407 3.15 -13.91 14.14
N SER A 408 4.00 -14.42 13.24
CA SER A 408 4.29 -15.87 13.23
C SER A 408 5.26 -16.23 14.35
N SER A 409 5.34 -17.53 14.64
CA SER A 409 6.36 -18.09 15.54
C SER A 409 7.79 -17.67 15.16
N GLY A 410 8.16 -17.73 13.88
CA GLY A 410 9.48 -17.31 13.41
C GLY A 410 9.74 -15.80 13.56
N ALA A 411 8.75 -14.96 13.22
CA ALA A 411 8.86 -13.51 13.42
C ALA A 411 8.95 -13.13 14.90
N TYR A 412 8.18 -13.81 15.75
CA TYR A 412 8.20 -13.63 17.19
C TYR A 412 9.57 -14.02 17.78
N VAL A 413 10.10 -15.20 17.45
CA VAL A 413 11.43 -15.64 17.94
C VAL A 413 12.55 -14.75 17.42
N LEU A 414 12.48 -14.28 16.18
CA LEU A 414 13.43 -13.30 15.64
C LEU A 414 13.40 -11.99 16.46
N LEU A 415 12.20 -11.51 16.80
CA LEU A 415 11.99 -10.34 17.66
C LEU A 415 12.66 -10.50 19.02
N LEU A 416 12.44 -11.65 19.69
CA LEU A 416 13.01 -11.90 21.00
C LEU A 416 14.55 -11.96 20.95
N ASN A 417 15.12 -12.64 19.95
CA ASN A 417 16.58 -12.74 19.78
C ASN A 417 17.24 -11.37 19.63
N GLN A 418 16.61 -10.46 18.90
CA GLN A 418 17.15 -9.12 18.66
C GLN A 418 17.09 -8.26 19.91
N LEU A 419 15.97 -8.32 20.63
CA LEU A 419 15.81 -7.64 21.92
C LEU A 419 16.85 -8.09 22.95
N CYS A 420 17.34 -9.34 22.87
CA CYS A 420 18.39 -9.85 23.75
C CYS A 420 19.80 -9.36 23.37
N LYS A 421 20.04 -8.99 22.11
CA LYS A 421 21.39 -8.78 21.56
C LYS A 421 21.78 -7.32 21.41
N ASN A 422 20.82 -6.41 21.22
CA ASN A 422 21.09 -5.01 20.94
C ASN A 422 20.66 -4.10 22.10
N SER A 423 21.58 -3.35 22.69
CA SER A 423 21.24 -2.30 23.66
C SER A 423 20.60 -1.07 23.00
N ASN A 424 20.88 -0.82 21.72
CA ASN A 424 20.18 0.17 20.90
C ASN A 424 18.90 -0.41 20.28
N ASN A 425 18.06 -1.04 21.11
CA ASN A 425 16.77 -1.55 20.63
C ASN A 425 15.91 -0.38 20.14
N ASP A 426 15.50 -0.44 18.87
CA ASP A 426 14.58 0.52 18.28
C ASP A 426 13.26 0.50 19.07
N PHE A 427 12.74 1.68 19.45
CA PHE A 427 11.46 1.91 20.17
C PHE A 427 10.30 1.03 19.65
N TYR A 428 10.34 0.71 18.36
CA TYR A 428 9.35 -0.11 17.65
C TYR A 428 9.24 -1.54 18.18
N THR A 429 10.36 -2.12 18.63
CA THR A 429 10.50 -3.55 18.91
C THR A 429 9.67 -3.98 20.12
N TYR A 430 9.75 -3.24 21.23
CA TYR A 430 8.93 -3.50 22.42
C TYR A 430 7.45 -3.23 22.18
N ARG A 431 7.13 -2.22 21.37
CA ARG A 431 5.74 -1.93 21.02
C ARG A 431 5.10 -3.01 20.14
N ILE A 432 5.87 -3.82 19.40
CA ILE A 432 5.28 -4.98 18.70
C ILE A 432 4.78 -5.98 19.73
N LEU A 433 5.57 -6.29 20.77
CA LEU A 433 5.19 -7.21 21.84
C LEU A 433 3.97 -6.71 22.61
N ALA A 434 3.91 -5.42 22.94
CA ALA A 434 2.79 -4.80 23.65
C ALA A 434 1.43 -5.04 22.97
N TYR A 435 1.42 -5.11 21.63
CA TYR A 435 0.20 -5.30 20.82
C TYR A 435 0.10 -6.70 20.17
N SER A 436 1.02 -7.61 20.54
CA SER A 436 0.97 -9.02 20.15
C SER A 436 0.40 -9.86 21.29
N PRO A 437 -0.33 -10.94 20.99
CA PRO A 437 -0.72 -11.89 22.02
C PRO A 437 0.50 -12.63 22.59
N ILE A 438 0.37 -13.13 23.81
CA ILE A 438 1.42 -13.97 24.43
C ILE A 438 1.31 -15.35 23.79
N PRO A 439 2.42 -15.99 23.37
CA PRO A 439 2.32 -17.31 22.75
C PRO A 439 1.83 -18.37 23.74
N LYS A 440 1.07 -19.34 23.24
CA LYS A 440 0.96 -20.69 23.78
C LYS A 440 1.96 -21.60 23.08
N ILE A 441 2.25 -22.72 23.72
CA ILE A 441 3.10 -23.75 23.15
C ILE A 441 2.52 -24.27 21.83
N SER A 442 3.38 -24.36 20.82
CA SER A 442 3.09 -24.94 19.52
C SER A 442 4.35 -25.60 18.94
N PRO A 443 4.20 -26.62 18.06
CA PRO A 443 5.36 -27.28 17.44
C PRO A 443 6.29 -26.28 16.72
N GLN A 444 5.71 -25.35 15.97
CA GLN A 444 6.45 -24.33 15.22
C GLN A 444 7.20 -23.38 16.14
N LEU A 445 6.57 -22.92 17.23
CA LEU A 445 7.23 -22.04 18.20
C LEU A 445 8.43 -22.73 18.86
N VAL A 446 8.25 -23.96 19.34
CA VAL A 446 9.33 -24.71 20.00
C VAL A 446 10.47 -25.01 19.03
N GLN A 447 10.16 -25.35 17.78
CA GLN A 447 11.16 -25.53 16.74
C GLN A 447 11.99 -24.25 16.52
N GLU A 448 11.36 -23.08 16.41
CA GLU A 448 12.06 -21.80 16.24
C GLU A 448 12.89 -21.42 17.48
N ILE A 449 12.39 -21.68 18.69
CA ILE A 449 13.14 -21.50 19.94
C ILE A 449 14.43 -22.32 19.93
N SER A 450 14.33 -23.62 19.58
CA SER A 450 15.48 -24.53 19.47
C SER A 450 16.48 -24.09 18.41
N LEU A 451 15.99 -23.76 17.20
CA LEU A 451 16.85 -23.37 16.06
C LEU A 451 17.67 -22.10 16.33
N SER A 452 17.15 -21.20 17.17
CA SER A 452 17.81 -19.93 17.48
C SER A 452 18.60 -19.92 18.80
N ASP A 453 18.61 -21.04 19.53
CA ASP A 453 19.19 -21.14 20.87
C ASP A 453 18.70 -20.03 21.83
N LEU A 454 17.41 -19.70 21.72
CA LEU A 454 16.85 -18.50 22.35
C LEU A 454 16.95 -18.53 23.89
N ILE A 455 16.77 -19.70 24.52
CA ILE A 455 16.83 -19.83 25.98
C ILE A 455 18.22 -19.47 26.51
N THR A 456 19.29 -19.88 25.83
CA THR A 456 20.67 -19.53 26.19
C THR A 456 20.88 -18.02 26.11
N HIS A 457 20.44 -17.39 25.01
CA HIS A 457 20.54 -15.93 24.83
C HIS A 457 19.77 -15.16 25.90
N LEU A 458 18.54 -15.56 26.20
CA LEU A 458 17.73 -14.96 27.25
C LEU A 458 18.38 -15.13 28.63
N SER A 459 18.90 -16.32 28.92
CA SER A 459 19.58 -16.61 30.19
C SER A 459 20.78 -15.69 30.40
N ALA A 460 21.60 -15.49 29.37
CA ALA A 460 22.72 -14.53 29.43
C ALA A 460 22.23 -13.09 29.58
N ALA A 461 21.12 -12.73 28.94
CA ALA A 461 20.55 -11.38 28.99
C ALA A 461 19.94 -11.01 30.36
N VAL A 462 19.59 -11.98 31.21
CA VAL A 462 19.15 -11.73 32.61
C VAL A 462 20.23 -11.04 33.44
N ASP A 463 21.50 -11.23 33.09
CA ASP A 463 22.66 -10.62 33.76
C ASP A 463 23.21 -9.40 33.00
N SER A 464 22.46 -8.87 32.03
CA SER A 464 22.83 -7.66 31.28
C SER A 464 22.96 -6.44 32.20
N GLU A 465 23.92 -5.57 31.92
CA GLU A 465 24.04 -4.25 32.55
C GLU A 465 22.92 -3.28 32.10
N ASP A 466 22.33 -3.55 30.94
CA ASP A 466 21.17 -2.82 30.43
C ASP A 466 19.90 -3.33 31.13
N GLN A 467 19.29 -2.45 31.94
CA GLN A 467 18.11 -2.75 32.74
C GLN A 467 16.90 -3.15 31.88
N ASP A 468 16.73 -2.57 30.69
CA ASP A 468 15.60 -2.89 29.81
C ASP A 468 15.76 -4.28 29.20
N ILE A 469 16.98 -4.64 28.79
CA ILE A 469 17.30 -5.99 28.32
C ILE A 469 17.11 -7.01 29.45
N GLN A 470 17.65 -6.74 30.63
CA GLN A 470 17.53 -7.62 31.80
C GLN A 470 16.07 -7.86 32.17
N LEU A 471 15.26 -6.80 32.24
CA LEU A 471 13.86 -6.88 32.62
C LEU A 471 13.04 -7.63 31.57
N PHE A 472 13.26 -7.33 30.29
CA PHE A 472 12.65 -8.06 29.18
C PHE A 472 13.01 -9.56 29.22
N ALA A 473 14.29 -9.90 29.37
CA ALA A 473 14.75 -11.28 29.39
C ALA A 473 14.15 -12.06 30.58
N THR A 474 14.11 -11.42 31.75
CA THR A 474 13.48 -11.98 32.96
C THR A 474 12.00 -12.29 32.71
N ALA A 475 11.26 -11.34 32.11
CA ALA A 475 9.84 -11.51 31.80
C ALA A 475 9.59 -12.61 30.76
N GLN A 476 10.39 -12.64 29.70
CA GLN A 476 10.21 -13.61 28.63
C GLN A 476 10.59 -15.03 29.05
N LEU A 477 11.63 -15.21 29.89
CA LEU A 477 11.93 -16.51 30.49
C LEU A 477 10.78 -16.97 31.40
N TRP A 478 10.25 -16.08 32.23
CA TRP A 478 9.08 -16.39 33.06
C TRP A 478 7.90 -16.88 32.21
N VAL A 479 7.64 -16.24 31.06
CA VAL A 479 6.59 -16.69 30.11
C VAL A 479 6.84 -18.13 29.64
N PHE A 480 8.08 -18.50 29.28
CA PHE A 480 8.38 -19.86 28.82
C PHE A 480 8.31 -20.91 29.94
N PHE A 481 8.79 -20.58 31.14
CA PHE A 481 8.59 -21.44 32.32
C PHE A 481 7.11 -21.64 32.63
N ASN A 482 6.34 -20.55 32.68
CA ASN A 482 4.90 -20.61 32.91
C ASN A 482 4.18 -21.41 31.81
N MET A 483 4.63 -21.31 30.55
CA MET A 483 4.10 -22.11 29.44
C MET A 483 4.32 -23.61 29.66
N SER A 484 5.52 -24.03 30.07
CA SER A 484 5.82 -25.44 30.38
C SER A 484 5.03 -25.95 31.59
N MET A 485 4.90 -25.15 32.65
CA MET A 485 4.17 -25.56 33.87
C MET A 485 2.65 -25.64 33.67
N CYS A 486 2.09 -24.83 32.76
CA CYS A 486 0.64 -24.72 32.57
C CYS A 486 0.08 -25.61 31.45
N ASP A 487 0.91 -26.35 30.71
CA ASP A 487 0.42 -27.28 29.70
C ASP A 487 -0.30 -28.47 30.38
N ALA A 488 -1.53 -28.73 29.95
CA ALA A 488 -2.35 -29.81 30.48
C ALA A 488 -1.89 -31.18 29.95
N ASP A 489 -1.33 -31.23 28.74
CA ASP A 489 -0.86 -32.47 28.12
C ASP A 489 0.63 -32.70 28.45
N ARG A 490 0.88 -33.31 29.61
CA ARG A 490 2.23 -33.70 30.03
C ARG A 490 2.87 -34.80 29.16
N THR A 491 2.12 -35.40 28.23
CA THR A 491 2.65 -36.41 27.29
C THR A 491 3.01 -35.83 25.92
N SER A 492 2.77 -34.53 25.72
CA SER A 492 3.05 -33.84 24.47
C SER A 492 4.54 -33.83 24.15
N HIS A 493 4.90 -34.35 22.97
CA HIS A 493 6.27 -34.25 22.44
C HIS A 493 6.74 -32.80 22.30
N THR A 494 5.82 -31.87 22.01
CA THR A 494 6.13 -30.45 21.92
C THR A 494 6.51 -29.87 23.27
N LEU A 495 5.82 -30.28 24.35
CA LEU A 495 6.17 -29.89 25.72
C LEU A 495 7.55 -30.43 26.11
N SER A 496 7.81 -31.71 25.87
CA SER A 496 9.13 -32.30 26.17
C SER A 496 10.27 -31.61 25.42
N ALA A 497 10.02 -31.17 24.18
CA ALA A 497 10.99 -30.39 23.41
C ALA A 497 11.23 -29.00 24.02
N LEU A 498 10.18 -28.29 24.45
CA LEU A 498 10.34 -27.01 25.17
C LEU A 498 11.10 -27.20 26.48
N GLU A 499 10.77 -28.23 27.26
CA GLU A 499 11.44 -28.53 28.52
C GLU A 499 12.92 -28.84 28.32
N THR A 500 13.26 -29.55 27.24
CA THR A 500 14.66 -29.79 26.83
C THR A 500 15.41 -28.49 26.55
N GLU A 501 14.77 -27.52 25.89
CA GLU A 501 15.35 -26.19 25.69
C GLU A 501 15.48 -25.41 27.00
N LEU A 502 14.47 -25.47 27.88
CA LEU A 502 14.48 -24.80 29.18
C LEU A 502 15.62 -25.29 30.07
N LEU A 503 16.01 -26.57 30.00
CA LEU A 503 17.15 -27.13 30.74
C LEU A 503 18.48 -26.42 30.46
N LYS A 504 18.60 -25.68 29.35
CA LYS A 504 19.77 -24.83 29.07
C LYS A 504 19.89 -23.64 30.02
N HIS A 505 18.81 -23.25 30.71
CA HIS A 505 18.83 -22.18 31.70
C HIS A 505 19.61 -22.61 32.96
N PRO A 506 20.67 -21.87 33.36
CA PRO A 506 21.59 -22.30 34.40
C PRO A 506 20.93 -22.48 35.78
N GLY A 507 19.86 -21.74 36.08
CA GLY A 507 19.13 -21.86 37.34
C GLY A 507 18.45 -23.22 37.56
N LEU A 508 18.21 -24.00 36.50
CA LEU A 508 17.64 -25.35 36.63
C LEU A 508 18.67 -26.41 37.00
N ASP A 509 19.96 -26.18 36.71
CA ASP A 509 21.03 -27.17 36.94
C ASP A 509 20.69 -28.56 36.34
N ASN A 510 20.20 -28.56 35.10
CA ASN A 510 19.70 -29.75 34.39
C ASN A 510 18.58 -30.53 35.11
N ASN A 511 17.85 -29.91 36.04
CA ASN A 511 16.77 -30.53 36.79
C ASN A 511 15.43 -29.79 36.60
N LEU A 512 14.49 -30.41 35.89
CA LEU A 512 13.14 -29.88 35.66
C LEU A 512 12.30 -29.74 36.93
N GLU A 513 12.60 -30.48 38.01
CA GLU A 513 11.89 -30.34 39.29
C GLU A 513 12.11 -28.94 39.91
N ARG A 514 13.15 -28.21 39.48
CA ARG A 514 13.45 -26.85 39.93
C ARG A 514 12.69 -25.76 39.17
N GLN A 515 11.87 -26.10 38.17
CA GLN A 515 11.16 -25.12 37.34
C GLN A 515 10.31 -24.14 38.15
N GLU A 516 9.56 -24.62 39.14
CA GLU A 516 8.70 -23.77 39.97
C GLU A 516 9.54 -22.78 40.78
N ALA A 517 10.64 -23.24 41.40
CA ALA A 517 11.54 -22.39 42.16
C ALA A 517 12.21 -21.31 41.28
N VAL A 518 12.63 -21.65 40.07
CA VAL A 518 13.21 -20.69 39.11
C VAL A 518 12.14 -19.67 38.66
N ALA A 519 10.92 -20.13 38.38
CA ALA A 519 9.82 -19.24 37.99
C ALA A 519 9.46 -18.26 39.12
N ASP A 520 9.45 -18.73 40.38
CA ASP A 520 9.21 -17.90 41.57
C ASP A 520 10.30 -16.83 41.77
N GLU A 521 11.56 -17.17 41.49
CA GLU A 521 12.69 -16.23 41.53
C GLU A 521 12.53 -15.13 40.46
N LEU A 522 12.24 -15.52 39.22
CA LEU A 522 11.98 -14.59 38.12
C LEU A 522 10.78 -13.69 38.42
N GLU A 523 9.69 -14.25 38.97
CA GLU A 523 8.51 -13.51 39.42
C GLU A 523 8.88 -12.47 40.49
N THR A 524 9.65 -12.87 41.50
CA THR A 524 10.08 -11.98 42.58
C THR A 524 10.90 -10.81 42.02
N LYS A 525 11.81 -11.08 41.08
CA LYS A 525 12.60 -10.06 40.38
C LYS A 525 11.70 -9.10 39.59
N LEU A 526 10.70 -9.62 38.88
CA LEU A 526 9.74 -8.80 38.12
C LEU A 526 8.86 -7.95 39.01
N MET A 527 8.43 -8.45 40.17
CA MET A 527 7.53 -7.74 41.08
C MET A 527 8.25 -6.70 41.95
N GLY A 528 9.56 -6.88 42.20
CA GLY A 528 10.37 -5.97 43.01
C GLY A 528 10.84 -4.69 42.30
N ILE A 529 10.53 -4.51 41.02
CA ILE A 529 10.96 -3.34 40.23
C ILE A 529 9.88 -2.25 40.27
N ASP A 530 10.21 -1.10 40.84
CA ASP A 530 9.27 0.02 40.98
C ASP A 530 9.11 0.84 39.69
N GLU A 531 10.21 1.12 38.98
CA GLU A 531 10.21 1.92 37.75
C GLU A 531 10.58 1.04 36.54
N VAL A 532 9.72 1.08 35.52
CA VAL A 532 9.93 0.42 34.23
C VAL A 532 10.07 1.49 33.17
N SER A 533 11.04 1.33 32.27
CA SER A 533 11.21 2.20 31.11
C SER A 533 9.91 2.30 30.30
N TYR A 534 9.59 3.50 29.84
CA TYR A 534 8.39 3.77 29.04
C TYR A 534 8.31 2.93 27.76
N LEU A 535 9.45 2.40 27.29
CA LEU A 535 9.54 1.54 26.12
C LEU A 535 8.93 0.16 26.38
N LEU A 536 9.17 -0.38 27.57
CA LEU A 536 8.91 -1.76 27.94
C LEU A 536 7.69 -1.90 28.87
N GLU A 537 7.24 -0.77 29.41
CA GLU A 537 6.14 -0.62 30.37
C GLU A 537 4.90 -1.46 30.02
N ASP A 538 4.38 -1.31 28.79
CA ASP A 538 3.18 -2.00 28.33
C ASP A 538 3.32 -3.53 28.37
N TYR A 539 4.46 -4.05 27.89
CA TYR A 539 4.71 -5.49 27.86
C TYR A 539 4.90 -6.04 29.29
N ILE A 540 5.69 -5.36 30.13
CA ILE A 540 5.97 -5.84 31.49
C ILE A 540 4.73 -5.80 32.37
N TYR A 541 3.90 -4.76 32.28
CA TYR A 541 2.66 -4.73 33.06
C TYR A 541 1.68 -5.81 32.60
N ARG A 542 1.66 -6.19 31.31
CA ARG A 542 0.88 -7.34 30.84
C ARG A 542 1.38 -8.64 31.46
N ILE A 543 2.70 -8.85 31.54
CA ILE A 543 3.27 -10.03 32.21
C ILE A 543 2.96 -10.02 33.71
N ARG A 544 3.07 -8.87 34.40
CA ARG A 544 2.68 -8.74 35.82
C ARG A 544 1.20 -9.04 36.05
N GLU A 545 0.31 -8.59 35.17
CA GLU A 545 -1.11 -8.92 35.24
C GLU A 545 -1.34 -10.44 35.13
N VAL A 546 -0.63 -11.13 34.22
CA VAL A 546 -0.70 -12.59 34.11
C VAL A 546 -0.21 -13.26 35.39
N ILE A 547 0.94 -12.86 35.92
CA ILE A 547 1.49 -13.37 37.19
C ILE A 547 0.45 -13.26 38.30
N MET A 548 -0.16 -12.08 38.46
CA MET A 548 -1.13 -11.83 39.52
C MET A 548 -2.40 -12.66 39.36
N GLN A 549 -2.92 -12.79 38.13
CA GLN A 549 -4.06 -13.65 37.86
C GLN A 549 -3.74 -15.13 38.18
N ARG A 550 -2.52 -15.60 37.91
CA ARG A 550 -2.07 -16.96 38.25
C ARG A 550 -2.00 -17.19 39.76
N ARG A 551 -1.55 -16.19 40.51
CA ARG A 551 -1.52 -16.20 41.99
C ARG A 551 -2.88 -15.93 42.63
N SER A 552 -3.92 -15.69 41.82
CA SER A 552 -5.23 -15.23 42.31
C SER A 552 -5.13 -13.97 43.20
N THR A 553 -4.15 -13.10 42.92
CA THR A 553 -3.96 -11.84 43.62
C THR A 553 -4.65 -10.68 42.89
N PRO A 554 -5.24 -9.72 43.62
CA PRO A 554 -5.92 -8.59 42.99
C PRO A 554 -4.91 -7.68 42.27
N LEU A 555 -5.29 -7.23 41.07
CA LEU A 555 -4.47 -6.30 40.28
C LEU A 555 -4.39 -4.92 40.97
N PRO A 556 -3.21 -4.41 41.31
CA PRO A 556 -3.04 -3.08 41.87
C PRO A 556 -3.54 -2.00 40.93
N ARG A 557 -4.13 -0.93 41.49
CA ARG A 557 -4.63 0.21 40.70
C ARG A 557 -3.56 0.87 39.82
N SER A 558 -2.31 0.86 40.26
CA SER A 558 -1.19 1.38 39.47
C SER A 558 -1.02 0.59 38.17
N ILE A 559 -1.00 -0.74 38.24
CA ILE A 559 -0.88 -1.62 37.07
C ILE A 559 -2.13 -1.50 36.17
N ASP A 560 -3.32 -1.55 36.75
CA ASP A 560 -4.57 -1.43 35.98
C ASP A 560 -4.66 -0.09 35.22
N SER A 561 -4.20 1.00 35.83
CA SER A 561 -4.17 2.31 35.18
C SER A 561 -3.25 2.36 33.96
N LYS A 562 -2.14 1.61 33.98
CA LYS A 562 -1.17 1.51 32.87
C LYS A 562 -1.70 0.62 31.75
N LEU A 563 -2.44 -0.44 32.10
CA LEU A 563 -3.05 -1.36 31.15
C LEU A 563 -4.33 -0.85 30.50
N LYS A 564 -4.83 0.33 30.90
CA LYS A 564 -6.09 0.90 30.38
C LYS A 564 -6.10 1.11 28.86
N LEU A 565 -4.93 1.33 28.26
CA LEU A 565 -4.78 1.51 26.81
C LEU A 565 -4.50 0.19 26.07
N ILE A 566 -4.24 -0.89 26.79
CA ILE A 566 -4.01 -2.21 26.21
C ILE A 566 -5.36 -2.86 25.88
N PRO A 567 -5.54 -3.38 24.66
CA PRO A 567 -6.78 -4.05 24.27
C PRO A 567 -7.13 -5.22 25.19
N GLU A 568 -8.41 -5.39 25.52
CA GLU A 568 -8.85 -6.42 26.48
C GLU A 568 -8.44 -7.84 26.05
N ARG A 569 -8.45 -8.15 24.75
CA ARG A 569 -8.01 -9.46 24.23
C ARG A 569 -6.51 -9.73 24.43
N LEU A 570 -5.72 -8.68 24.68
CA LEU A 570 -4.29 -8.76 24.96
C LEU A 570 -3.98 -8.73 26.47
N ARG A 571 -5.01 -8.65 27.33
CA ARG A 571 -4.86 -8.61 28.79
C ARG A 571 -4.99 -9.98 29.44
N GLY A 572 -4.25 -10.15 30.54
CA GLY A 572 -4.30 -11.32 31.41
C GLY A 572 -4.01 -12.67 30.75
N ILE A 573 -4.40 -13.75 31.43
CA ILE A 573 -4.16 -15.13 31.00
C ILE A 573 -4.89 -15.45 29.68
N LYS A 574 -5.97 -14.74 29.36
CA LYS A 574 -6.72 -14.92 28.11
C LYS A 574 -5.93 -14.49 26.88
N SER A 575 -4.92 -13.65 27.05
CA SER A 575 -4.03 -13.20 25.96
C SER A 575 -3.09 -14.28 25.43
N PHE A 576 -3.04 -15.45 26.06
CA PHE A 576 -2.26 -16.60 25.60
C PHE A 576 -2.95 -17.28 24.42
N VAL A 577 -2.33 -17.23 23.24
CA VAL A 577 -2.86 -17.81 22.00
C VAL A 577 -1.81 -18.68 21.30
N ASN A 578 -2.25 -19.76 20.65
CA ASN A 578 -1.39 -20.48 19.72
C ASN A 578 -1.45 -19.74 18.38
N PHE A 579 -0.33 -19.17 17.92
CA PHE A 579 -0.30 -18.26 16.77
C PHE A 579 -0.87 -18.89 15.49
N GLU A 580 -0.61 -20.17 15.28
CA GLU A 580 -1.07 -20.91 14.10
C GLU A 580 -2.59 -21.06 14.10
N THR A 581 -3.18 -21.45 15.23
CA THR A 581 -4.63 -21.60 15.37
C THR A 581 -5.35 -20.24 15.43
N GLU A 582 -4.77 -19.26 16.11
CA GLU A 582 -5.32 -17.91 16.27
C GLU A 582 -5.43 -17.19 14.93
N ARG A 583 -4.59 -17.56 13.94
CA ARG A 583 -4.68 -16.99 12.59
C ARG A 583 -6.06 -17.23 11.97
N SER A 584 -6.63 -18.42 12.16
CA SER A 584 -7.98 -18.74 11.65
C SER A 584 -9.08 -18.00 12.42
N VAL A 585 -8.85 -17.67 13.69
CA VAL A 585 -9.77 -16.89 14.53
C VAL A 585 -9.72 -15.40 14.17
N ALA A 586 -8.52 -14.88 13.97
CA ALA A 586 -8.27 -13.49 13.62
C ALA A 586 -8.77 -13.17 12.20
N TYR A 587 -8.71 -14.14 11.28
CA TYR A 587 -9.14 -13.99 9.89
C TYR A 587 -10.19 -15.05 9.50
N PRO A 588 -11.43 -14.97 10.03
CA PRO A 588 -12.44 -16.00 9.84
C PRO A 588 -12.90 -16.15 8.38
N ASP A 589 -12.78 -15.09 7.58
CA ASP A 589 -13.19 -15.07 6.17
C ASP A 589 -12.12 -15.64 5.21
N LEU A 590 -10.99 -16.12 5.76
CA LEU A 590 -9.86 -16.61 5.00
C LEU A 590 -9.63 -18.11 5.22
N VAL A 591 -9.31 -18.80 4.13
CA VAL A 591 -8.73 -20.15 4.13
C VAL A 591 -7.22 -20.00 3.96
N PHE A 592 -6.46 -20.78 4.71
CA PHE A 592 -5.01 -20.84 4.56
C PHE A 592 -4.64 -22.18 3.94
N ASP A 593 -3.87 -22.17 2.85
CA ASP A 593 -3.34 -23.39 2.24
C ASP A 593 -2.25 -24.05 3.11
N SER A 594 -1.70 -25.18 2.64
CA SER A 594 -0.64 -25.90 3.36
C SER A 594 0.65 -25.09 3.53
N GLU A 595 0.87 -24.06 2.71
CA GLU A 595 2.00 -23.14 2.83
C GLU A 595 1.66 -21.95 3.75
N GLY A 596 0.40 -21.81 4.17
CA GLY A 596 -0.10 -20.72 4.99
C GLY A 596 -0.52 -19.48 4.19
N ARG A 597 -0.75 -19.60 2.87
CA ARG A 597 -1.20 -18.53 1.98
C ARG A 597 -2.70 -18.25 2.19
N PRO A 598 -3.12 -16.99 2.40
CA PRO A 598 -4.52 -16.66 2.57
C PRO A 598 -5.28 -16.58 1.25
N SER A 599 -6.45 -17.21 1.19
CA SER A 599 -7.48 -17.05 0.14
C SER A 599 -8.85 -16.78 0.79
N ARG A 600 -9.78 -16.13 0.08
CA ARG A 600 -11.13 -15.92 0.63
C ARG A 600 -11.93 -17.23 0.58
N VAL A 601 -12.81 -17.43 1.55
CA VAL A 601 -13.83 -18.49 1.47
C VAL A 601 -14.78 -18.15 0.31
N SER A 602 -14.82 -18.98 -0.73
CA SER A 602 -15.79 -18.81 -1.81
C SER A 602 -17.21 -18.90 -1.23
N PRO A 603 -18.12 -17.99 -1.58
CA PRO A 603 -19.51 -18.12 -1.16
C PRO A 603 -20.07 -19.46 -1.67
N PRO A 604 -20.95 -20.13 -0.91
CA PRO A 604 -21.62 -21.32 -1.41
C PRO A 604 -22.34 -20.96 -2.72
N PRO A 605 -22.33 -21.85 -3.73
CA PRO A 605 -23.04 -21.58 -4.98
C PRO A 605 -24.50 -21.26 -4.65
N GLU A 606 -25.01 -20.13 -5.14
CA GLU A 606 -26.42 -19.78 -5.02
C GLU A 606 -27.23 -20.88 -5.74
N GLU A 607 -28.02 -21.65 -4.98
CA GLU A 607 -28.91 -22.71 -5.50
C GLU A 607 -30.15 -22.16 -6.22
#